data_AF-Q9RUG5-F1
#
_entry.id   AF-Q9RUG5-F1
#
_cell.length_a   1.000
_cell.length_b   1.000
_cell.length_c   1.000
_cell.angle_alpha   90.00
_cell.angle_beta   90.00
_cell.angle_gamma   90.00
#
_symmetry.space_group_name_H-M   'P 1'
#
loop_
_entity.id
_entity.type
_entity.pdbx_description
1 polymer ?
#
loop_
_entity_poly.entity_id
_entity_poly.type
_entity_poly.pdbx_seq_one_letter_code
_entity_poly.pdbx_strand_id
1 'polypeptide(L)'
;MLSATDLLAFLAQRGGQEYRTAATTQSGRGKRAVTREVGEYRFTMRGESVQATGPSGQTRQLSRAEFGEIFGSYLFREPLPTGEMTDLGPLFG
;
A
#
# COMPACT_ATOMS: atom_id res chain seq x y z
N MET A 1 -10.89 2.99 7.67
CA MET A 1 -9.59 3.35 7.08
C MET A 1 -8.53 2.54 7.77
N LEU A 2 -7.50 2.09 7.05
CA LEU A 2 -6.39 1.29 7.55
C LEU A 2 -5.18 2.17 7.81
N SER A 3 -4.42 1.89 8.86
CA SER A 3 -3.06 2.42 9.00
C SER A 3 -2.10 1.73 8.02
N ALA A 4 -0.89 2.28 7.85
CA ALA A 4 0.16 1.63 7.07
C ALA A 4 0.49 0.22 7.60
N THR A 5 0.55 0.04 8.92
CA THR A 5 0.84 -1.26 9.55
C THR A 5 -0.28 -2.26 9.30
N ASP A 6 -1.55 -1.83 9.42
CA ASP A 6 -2.70 -2.70 9.16
C ASP A 6 -2.77 -3.10 7.68
N LEU A 7 -2.43 -2.18 6.77
CA LEU A 7 -2.36 -2.48 5.34
C LEU A 7 -1.26 -3.50 5.05
N LEU A 8 -0.07 -3.37 5.65
CA LEU A 8 0.99 -4.38 5.51
C LEU A 8 0.55 -5.75 6.03
N ALA A 9 -0.08 -5.80 7.20
CA ALA A 9 -0.59 -7.06 7.75
C ALA A 9 -1.66 -7.68 6.84
N PHE A 10 -2.53 -6.86 6.26
CA PHE A 10 -3.53 -7.28 5.29
C PHE A 10 -2.88 -7.89 4.03
N LEU A 11 -1.90 -7.21 3.45
CA LEU A 11 -1.21 -7.66 2.22
C LEU A 11 -0.39 -8.93 2.46
N ALA A 12 0.28 -9.04 3.61
CA ALA A 12 1.08 -10.22 3.97
C ALA A 12 0.27 -11.52 3.97
N GLN A 13 -1.00 -11.46 4.36
CA GLN A 13 -1.90 -12.63 4.39
C GLN A 13 -2.36 -13.10 3.00
N ARG A 14 -2.19 -12.27 1.96
CA ARG A 14 -2.74 -12.47 0.60
C ARG A 14 -1.65 -12.66 -0.45
N GLY A 15 -0.46 -13.07 0.00
CA GLY A 15 0.83 -13.07 -0.70
C GLY A 15 0.75 -13.17 -2.24
N GLY A 16 1.27 -12.13 -2.91
CA GLY A 16 1.38 -12.06 -4.37
C GLY A 16 0.18 -11.45 -5.11
N GLN A 17 -0.97 -11.30 -4.45
CA GLN A 17 -2.13 -10.62 -5.03
C GLN A 17 -1.97 -9.10 -4.96
N GLU A 18 -2.31 -8.41 -6.06
CA GLU A 18 -2.31 -6.95 -6.10
C GLU A 18 -3.64 -6.38 -5.58
N TYR A 19 -3.51 -5.32 -4.78
CA TYR A 19 -4.62 -4.54 -4.24
C TYR A 19 -4.45 -3.07 -4.59
N ARG A 20 -5.55 -2.42 -4.97
CA ARG A 20 -5.63 -0.96 -5.08
C ARG A 20 -6.30 -0.37 -3.84
N THR A 21 -5.80 0.78 -3.39
CA THR A 21 -6.42 1.55 -2.31
C THR A 21 -6.16 3.05 -2.49
N ALA A 22 -7.15 3.87 -2.15
CA ALA A 22 -6.98 5.31 -2.06
C ALA A 22 -6.26 5.68 -0.76
N ALA A 23 -5.13 6.36 -0.90
CA ALA A 23 -4.36 6.87 0.21
C ALA A 23 -4.80 8.29 0.56
N THR A 24 -4.99 8.56 1.83
CA THR A 24 -5.37 9.86 2.38
C THR A 24 -4.35 10.28 3.44
N THR A 25 -4.20 11.59 3.61
CA THR A 25 -3.45 12.17 4.73
C THR A 25 -4.42 12.95 5.60
N GLN A 26 -4.19 12.89 6.91
CA GLN A 26 -4.94 13.67 7.87
C GLN A 26 -4.08 14.84 8.33
N SER A 27 -4.64 16.05 8.26
CA SER A 27 -3.99 17.27 8.71
C SER A 27 -4.84 17.97 9.77
N GLY A 28 -4.21 18.54 10.80
CA GLY A 28 -4.89 19.14 11.94
C GLY A 28 -5.21 18.16 13.08
N ARG A 29 -5.80 18.65 14.17
CA ARG A 29 -6.07 17.88 15.40
C ARG A 29 -7.53 18.06 15.85
N GLY A 30 -8.13 16.97 16.35
CA GLY A 30 -9.47 16.98 16.93
C GLY A 30 -10.56 17.28 15.90
N LYS A 31 -11.57 18.09 16.27
CA LYS A 31 -12.74 18.41 15.43
C LYS A 31 -12.42 19.17 14.12
N ARG A 32 -11.17 19.64 13.95
CA ARG A 32 -10.70 20.35 12.74
C ARG A 32 -9.80 19.49 11.86
N ALA A 33 -9.68 18.19 12.14
CA ALA A 33 -8.85 17.33 11.32
C ALA A 33 -9.47 17.19 9.93
N VAL A 34 -8.73 17.60 8.91
CA VAL A 34 -9.12 17.52 7.49
C VAL A 34 -8.43 16.32 6.87
N THR A 35 -9.23 15.46 6.24
CA THR A 35 -8.72 14.34 5.45
C THR A 35 -8.58 14.79 4.01
N ARG A 36 -7.37 14.69 3.45
CA ARG A 36 -7.09 14.98 2.05
C ARG A 36 -6.74 13.69 1.33
N GLU A 37 -7.36 13.46 0.18
CA GLU A 37 -6.96 12.36 -0.69
C GLU A 37 -5.67 12.70 -1.42
N VAL A 38 -4.71 11.77 -1.38
CA VAL A 38 -3.42 11.88 -2.09
C VAL A 38 -3.51 11.23 -3.46
N GLY A 39 -4.23 10.12 -3.56
CA GLY A 39 -4.48 9.39 -4.81
C GLY A 39 -4.58 7.89 -4.59
N GLU A 40 -4.82 7.16 -5.67
CA GLU A 40 -4.86 5.69 -5.67
C GLU A 40 -3.45 5.09 -5.80
N TYR A 41 -3.17 4.11 -4.95
CA TYR A 41 -1.96 3.31 -4.98
C TYR A 41 -2.32 1.86 -5.24
N ARG A 42 -1.42 1.15 -5.90
CA ARG A 42 -1.47 -0.31 -6.02
C ARG A 42 -0.33 -0.91 -5.21
N PHE A 43 -0.65 -1.94 -4.43
CA PHE A 43 0.29 -2.61 -3.56
C PHE A 43 0.23 -4.12 -3.77
N THR A 44 1.41 -4.73 -3.75
CA THR A 44 1.56 -6.18 -3.65
C THR A 44 2.64 -6.49 -2.64
N MET A 45 2.48 -7.58 -1.89
CA MET A 45 3.49 -8.03 -0.93
C MET A 45 3.89 -9.49 -1.19
N ARG A 46 5.19 -9.76 -1.13
CA ARG A 46 5.78 -11.10 -1.23
C ARG A 46 6.89 -11.25 -0.21
N GLY A 47 6.70 -12.17 0.75
CA GLY A 47 7.59 -12.27 1.90
C GLY A 47 7.68 -10.92 2.62
N GLU A 48 8.88 -10.36 2.66
CA GLU A 48 9.16 -9.06 3.30
C GLU A 48 9.21 -7.88 2.31
N SER A 49 9.10 -8.14 1.01
CA SER A 49 9.15 -7.14 -0.05
C SER A 49 7.76 -6.63 -0.39
N VAL A 50 7.62 -5.31 -0.47
CA VAL A 50 6.39 -4.59 -0.82
C VAL A 50 6.63 -3.84 -2.12
N GLN A 51 5.88 -4.18 -3.15
CA GLN A 51 5.82 -3.40 -4.37
C GLN A 51 4.73 -2.34 -4.21
N ALA A 52 5.10 -1.07 -4.34
CA ALA A 52 4.20 0.07 -4.28
C ALA A 52 4.21 0.84 -5.60
N THR A 53 3.08 0.90 -6.27
CA THR A 53 2.88 1.69 -7.48
C THR A 53 2.04 2.92 -7.15
N GLY A 54 2.63 4.10 -7.31
CA GLY A 54 1.98 5.37 -6.98
C GLY A 54 0.98 5.84 -8.04
N PRO A 55 0.25 6.95 -7.76
CA PRO A 55 -0.72 7.54 -8.68
C PRO A 55 -0.13 7.98 -10.02
N SER A 56 1.17 8.28 -10.07
CA SER A 56 1.90 8.60 -11.29
C SER A 56 2.25 7.37 -12.14
N GLY A 57 1.93 6.17 -11.67
CA GLY A 57 2.33 4.90 -12.28
C GLY A 57 3.76 4.48 -11.95
N GLN A 58 4.52 5.24 -11.15
CA GLN A 58 5.86 4.85 -10.73
C GLN A 58 5.80 3.70 -9.71
N THR A 59 6.48 2.61 -10.02
CA THR A 59 6.63 1.44 -9.14
C THR A 59 7.94 1.52 -8.35
N ARG A 60 7.87 1.18 -7.05
CA ARG A 60 9.02 1.03 -6.16
C ARG A 60 8.93 -0.29 -5.41
N GLN A 61 10.08 -0.95 -5.21
CA GLN A 61 10.21 -2.05 -4.27
C GLN A 61 10.69 -1.49 -2.94
N LEU A 62 10.02 -1.87 -1.86
CA LEU A 62 10.24 -1.36 -0.52
C LEU A 62 10.33 -2.54 0.45
N SER A 63 11.22 -2.45 1.42
CA SER A 63 11.13 -3.24 2.65
C SER A 63 9.94 -2.76 3.49
N ARG A 64 9.53 -3.57 4.49
CA ARG A 64 8.53 -3.13 5.47
C ARG A 64 8.93 -1.85 6.21
N ALA A 65 10.22 -1.67 6.49
CA ALA A 65 10.74 -0.48 7.16
C ALA A 65 10.55 0.76 6.29
N GLU A 66 11.02 0.72 5.04
CA GLU A 66 10.87 1.83 4.09
C GLU A 66 9.39 2.14 3.80
N PHE A 67 8.53 1.11 3.76
CA PHE A 67 7.09 1.30 3.66
C PHE A 67 6.55 2.12 4.84
N GLY A 68 6.95 1.77 6.07
CA GLY A 68 6.58 2.51 7.27
C GLY A 68 7.08 3.96 7.27
N GLU A 69 8.31 4.19 6.80
CA GLU A 69 8.89 5.53 6.69
C GLU A 69 8.12 6.42 5.70
N ILE A 70 7.72 5.87 4.56
CA ILE A 70 7.03 6.62 3.50
C ILE A 70 5.55 6.82 3.83
N PHE A 71 4.88 5.75 4.27
CA PHE A 71 3.42 5.70 4.40
C PHE A 71 2.93 5.80 5.85
N GLY A 72 3.81 5.89 6.83
CA GLY A 72 3.43 5.87 8.26
C GLY A 72 2.44 6.97 8.68
N SER A 73 2.40 8.10 7.97
CA SER A 73 1.44 9.19 8.20
C SER A 73 0.16 9.09 7.36
N TYR A 74 0.05 8.07 6.51
CA TYR A 74 -1.06 7.88 5.59
C TYR A 74 -2.12 6.98 6.21
N LEU A 75 -3.35 7.21 5.76
CA LEU A 75 -4.46 6.32 5.99
C LEU A 75 -4.92 5.77 4.64
N PHE A 76 -5.39 4.54 4.63
CA PHE A 76 -5.81 3.87 3.41
C PHE A 76 -7.30 3.56 3.48
N ARG A 77 -8.00 3.72 2.36
CA ARG A 77 -9.34 3.16 2.22
C ARG A 77 -9.28 1.64 2.16
N GLU A 78 -10.44 1.01 2.17
CA GLU A 78 -10.54 -0.44 2.04
C GLU A 78 -9.82 -0.92 0.76
N PRO A 79 -8.86 -1.86 0.86
CA PRO A 79 -8.15 -2.37 -0.30
C PRO A 79 -9.08 -3.23 -1.17
N LEU A 80 -9.11 -2.94 -2.46
CA LEU A 80 -9.86 -3.71 -3.44
C LEU A 80 -8.90 -4.56 -4.26
N PRO A 81 -9.17 -5.87 -4.45
CA PRO A 81 -8.34 -6.68 -5.33
C PRO A 81 -8.44 -6.13 -6.76
N THR A 82 -7.31 -6.01 -7.46
CA THR A 82 -7.32 -5.57 -8.86
C THR A 82 -7.65 -6.73 -9.82
N GLY A 83 -7.55 -7.96 -9.35
CA GLY A 83 -7.64 -9.16 -10.16
C GLY A 83 -6.30 -9.59 -10.76
N GLU A 84 -5.26 -8.75 -10.64
CA GLU A 84 -3.91 -9.12 -11.00
C GLU A 84 -3.26 -9.94 -9.88
N MET A 85 -2.86 -11.15 -10.22
CA MET A 85 -1.78 -11.82 -9.49
C MET A 85 -0.50 -11.32 -10.14
N THR A 86 0.39 -10.74 -9.34
CA THR A 86 1.77 -10.65 -9.82
C THR A 86 2.21 -12.10 -9.99
N ASP A 87 2.48 -12.51 -11.23
CA ASP A 87 2.92 -13.87 -11.52
C ASP A 87 4.44 -13.96 -11.34
N LEU A 88 4.92 -15.19 -11.24
CA LEU A 88 6.27 -15.57 -10.82
C LEU A 88 7.35 -14.79 -11.59
N GLY A 89 8.27 -14.13 -10.87
CA GLY A 89 9.60 -13.89 -11.44
C GLY A 89 10.14 -15.24 -11.95
N PRO A 90 11.00 -15.25 -12.99
CA PRO A 90 11.31 -16.45 -13.76
C PRO A 90 11.58 -17.65 -12.83
N LEU A 91 10.88 -18.77 -13.07
CA LEU A 91 10.92 -19.98 -12.23
C LEU A 91 12.29 -20.71 -12.20
N PHE A 92 13.32 -20.13 -12.81
CA PHE A 92 14.66 -20.70 -12.84
C PHE A 92 15.69 -19.57 -12.69
N GLY A 93 16.42 -19.63 -11.58
CA GLY A 93 17.70 -18.98 -11.35
C GLY A 93 18.68 -20.03 -10.84
#